data_AF-A0A353B5K0-F1
#
_entry.id   AF-A0A353B5K0-F1
#
_cell.length_a   1.000
_cell.length_b   1.000
_cell.length_c   1.000
_cell.angle_alpha   90.00
_cell.angle_beta   90.00
_cell.angle_gamma   90.00
#
_symmetry.space_group_name_H-M   'P 1'
#
loop_
_entity.id
_entity.type
_entity.pdbx_description
1 polymer ?
#
loop_
_entity_poly.entity_id
_entity_poly.type
_entity_poly.pdbx_seq_one_letter_code
_entity_poly.pdbx_strand_id
1 'polypeptide(L)'
;MLNVEQLKTLPVCGRAIHLLPESIARENCILPVAINCSTLHLIVPADYQSKDVAGQPLLELLRFILARELTFELAYRVDLSSFVDLHYRAVYSTIANCDHRFTINCPGRWVDLPATENVRVRFCNVCRKDVHFCNTTDEVESYFRLDHRVAINDADAERETLGLPYRDEMR
;
A
#
# COMPACT_ATOMS: atom_id res chain seq x y z
N MET A 1 -20.42 -4.34 1.71
CA MET A 1 -19.71 -3.88 0.50
C MET A 1 -19.20 -2.49 0.80
N LEU A 2 -17.90 -2.27 0.67
CA LEU A 2 -17.22 -1.02 0.97
C LEU A 2 -17.38 -0.04 -0.18
N ASN A 3 -17.61 1.23 0.17
CA ASN A 3 -17.53 2.34 -0.77
C ASN A 3 -16.14 3.00 -0.75
N VAL A 4 -15.91 3.95 -1.66
CA VAL A 4 -14.63 4.66 -1.80
C VAL A 4 -14.20 5.37 -0.52
N GLU A 5 -15.12 6.01 0.21
CA GLU A 5 -14.80 6.74 1.44
C GLU A 5 -14.35 5.81 2.58
N GLN A 6 -14.96 4.63 2.66
CA GLN A 6 -14.53 3.59 3.59
C GLN A 6 -13.17 3.03 3.20
N LEU A 7 -12.87 2.87 1.90
CA LEU A 7 -11.55 2.41 1.44
C LEU A 7 -10.44 3.41 1.77
N LYS A 8 -10.69 4.72 1.65
CA LYS A 8 -9.70 5.78 1.98
C LYS A 8 -9.26 5.76 3.43
N THR A 9 -10.21 5.50 4.33
CA THR A 9 -10.00 5.55 5.78
C THR A 9 -9.65 4.18 6.38
N LEU A 10 -9.62 3.13 5.55
CA LEU A 10 -9.33 1.78 6.00
C LEU A 10 -7.88 1.67 6.51
N PRO A 11 -7.67 1.20 7.76
CA PRO A 11 -6.32 0.95 8.24
C PRO A 11 -5.74 -0.25 7.50
N VAL A 12 -4.60 -0.04 6.83
CA VAL A 12 -3.88 -1.09 6.09
C VAL A 12 -2.59 -1.42 6.82
N CYS A 13 -2.44 -2.66 7.24
CA CYS A 13 -1.25 -3.17 7.91
C CYS A 13 -0.19 -3.58 6.87
N GLY A 14 0.99 -2.95 6.89
CA GLY A 14 2.09 -3.30 5.99
C GLY A 14 2.51 -4.78 6.08
N ARG A 15 2.41 -5.38 7.27
CA ARG A 15 2.67 -6.83 7.46
C ARG A 15 1.66 -7.72 6.73
N ALA A 16 0.41 -7.28 6.59
CA ALA A 16 -0.60 -8.03 5.84
C ALA A 16 -0.26 -8.03 4.34
N ILE A 17 0.18 -6.89 3.80
CA ILE A 17 0.58 -6.76 2.39
C ILE A 17 1.71 -7.73 2.05
N HIS A 18 2.73 -7.85 2.92
CA HIS A 18 3.86 -8.76 2.70
C HIS A 18 3.50 -10.25 2.66
N LEU A 19 2.30 -10.64 3.09
CA LEU A 19 1.89 -12.05 3.08
C LEU A 19 1.28 -12.51 1.76
N LEU A 20 0.77 -11.58 0.96
CA LEU A 20 0.21 -11.91 -0.34
C LEU A 20 1.18 -11.45 -1.43
N PRO A 21 1.62 -12.36 -2.34
CA PRO A 21 2.48 -11.96 -3.44
C PRO A 21 1.83 -10.87 -4.30
N GLU A 22 2.64 -9.89 -4.71
CA GLU A 22 2.16 -8.73 -5.48
C GLU A 22 1.50 -9.12 -6.80
N SER A 23 2.00 -10.14 -7.50
CA SER A 23 1.39 -10.64 -8.74
C SER A 23 -0.04 -11.10 -8.50
N ILE A 24 -0.25 -11.94 -7.49
CA ILE A 24 -1.58 -12.46 -7.12
C ILE A 24 -2.51 -11.31 -6.72
N ALA A 25 -2.00 -10.36 -5.93
CA ALA A 25 -2.79 -9.23 -5.47
C ALA A 25 -3.26 -8.32 -6.61
N ARG A 26 -2.37 -7.96 -7.54
CA ARG A 26 -2.71 -7.09 -8.67
C ARG A 26 -3.59 -7.79 -9.70
N GLU A 27 -3.24 -9.02 -10.08
CA GLU A 27 -4.00 -9.79 -11.08
C GLU A 27 -5.45 -10.02 -10.63
N ASN A 28 -5.65 -10.29 -9.34
CA ASN A 28 -6.96 -10.61 -8.79
C ASN A 28 -7.64 -9.42 -8.09
N CYS A 29 -6.98 -8.26 -8.05
CA CYS A 29 -7.41 -7.05 -7.35
C CYS A 29 -7.74 -7.34 -5.86
N ILE A 30 -6.84 -8.02 -5.15
CA ILE A 30 -7.00 -8.37 -3.73
C ILE A 30 -6.10 -7.47 -2.89
N LEU A 31 -6.65 -6.86 -1.84
CA LEU A 31 -5.88 -6.05 -0.89
C LEU A 31 -5.88 -6.71 0.50
N PRO A 32 -4.75 -7.21 1.01
CA PRO A 32 -4.62 -7.59 2.41
C PRO A 32 -4.56 -6.34 3.29
N VAL A 33 -5.43 -6.25 4.29
CA VAL A 33 -5.57 -5.01 5.10
C VAL A 33 -5.25 -5.21 6.57
N ALA A 34 -5.48 -6.41 7.11
CA ALA A 34 -5.16 -6.69 8.51
C ALA A 34 -4.72 -8.13 8.69
N ILE A 35 -3.90 -8.35 9.71
CA ILE A 35 -3.47 -9.67 10.14
C ILE A 35 -3.51 -9.76 11.66
N ASN A 36 -4.16 -10.80 12.16
CA ASN A 36 -4.11 -11.21 13.56
C ASN A 36 -3.65 -12.67 13.61
N CYS A 37 -2.76 -13.07 14.52
CA CYS A 37 -2.27 -14.44 14.75
C CYS A 37 -2.44 -15.44 13.58
N SER A 38 -3.63 -16.01 13.41
CA SER A 38 -4.02 -17.00 12.39
C SER A 38 -4.94 -16.51 11.25
N THR A 39 -5.41 -15.26 11.28
CA THR A 39 -6.41 -14.73 10.35
C THR A 39 -5.84 -13.57 9.53
N LEU A 40 -6.01 -13.63 8.21
CA LEU A 40 -5.70 -12.55 7.28
C LEU A 40 -7.02 -11.96 6.75
N HIS A 41 -7.20 -10.66 6.91
CA HIS A 41 -8.35 -9.93 6.40
C HIS A 41 -8.04 -9.32 5.04
N LEU A 42 -8.90 -9.61 4.06
CA LEU A 42 -8.75 -9.20 2.67
C LEU A 42 -9.91 -8.31 2.22
N ILE A 43 -9.64 -7.35 1.35
CA ILE A 43 -10.67 -6.73 0.52
C ILE A 43 -10.58 -7.37 -0.85
N VAL A 44 -11.69 -7.92 -1.31
CA VAL A 44 -11.80 -8.60 -2.61
C VAL A 44 -12.85 -7.90 -3.47
N PRO A 45 -12.77 -7.98 -4.81
CA PRO A 45 -13.72 -7.31 -5.65
C PRO A 45 -15.08 -8.04 -5.60
N ALA A 46 -16.20 -7.33 -5.73
CA ALA A 46 -17.53 -7.93 -5.66
C ALA A 46 -17.80 -8.95 -6.79
N ASP A 47 -17.05 -8.82 -7.89
CA ASP A 47 -17.08 -9.70 -9.06
C ASP A 47 -16.14 -10.91 -8.95
N TYR A 48 -15.52 -11.13 -7.78
CA TYR A 48 -14.54 -12.18 -7.51
C TYR A 48 -15.06 -13.62 -7.69
N GLN A 49 -16.31 -13.82 -8.13
CA GLN A 49 -16.84 -15.12 -8.51
C GLN A 49 -16.24 -15.70 -9.81
N SER A 50 -15.22 -15.08 -10.41
CA SER A 50 -14.55 -15.64 -11.58
C SER A 50 -13.66 -16.81 -11.17
N LYS A 51 -14.21 -18.01 -11.32
CA LYS A 51 -13.54 -19.32 -11.34
C LYS A 51 -12.08 -19.22 -11.82
N ASP A 52 -11.14 -19.78 -11.06
CA ASP A 52 -9.81 -20.07 -11.59
C ASP A 52 -9.92 -21.02 -12.80
N VAL A 53 -8.83 -21.11 -13.58
CA VAL A 53 -8.63 -22.00 -14.74
C VAL A 53 -8.93 -23.49 -14.41
N ALA A 54 -8.99 -23.86 -13.13
CA ALA A 54 -9.29 -25.20 -12.61
C ALA A 54 -10.65 -25.33 -11.88
N GLY A 55 -11.46 -24.27 -11.81
CA GLY A 55 -12.80 -24.30 -11.18
C GLY A 55 -12.80 -24.29 -9.64
N GLN A 56 -11.65 -24.17 -8.99
CA GLN A 56 -11.56 -23.91 -7.55
C GLN A 56 -11.65 -22.39 -7.28
N PRO A 57 -12.30 -21.97 -6.19
CA PRO A 57 -12.29 -20.57 -5.80
C PRO A 57 -10.91 -20.22 -5.25
N LEU A 58 -10.21 -19.26 -5.86
CA LEU A 58 -8.87 -18.77 -5.48
C LEU A 58 -8.69 -18.53 -3.97
N LEU A 59 -9.76 -18.19 -3.23
CA LEU A 59 -9.72 -18.06 -1.78
C LEU A 59 -9.39 -19.37 -1.04
N GLU A 60 -9.82 -20.53 -1.53
CA GLU A 60 -9.45 -21.82 -0.96
C GLU A 60 -7.96 -22.11 -1.17
N LEU A 61 -7.45 -21.81 -2.37
CA LEU A 61 -6.03 -21.92 -2.66
C LEU A 61 -5.21 -20.99 -1.77
N LEU A 62 -5.64 -19.73 -1.60
CA LEU A 62 -5.00 -18.78 -0.70
C LEU A 62 -5.03 -19.25 0.75
N ARG A 63 -6.16 -19.80 1.24
CA ARG A 63 -6.24 -20.39 2.59
C ARG A 63 -5.20 -21.50 2.78
N PHE A 64 -5.06 -22.36 1.78
CA PHE A 64 -4.10 -23.46 1.80
C PHE A 64 -2.65 -22.96 1.79
N ILE A 65 -2.30 -22.11 0.82
CA ILE A 65 -0.93 -21.59 0.64
C ILE A 65 -0.49 -20.75 1.84
N LEU A 66 -1.37 -19.89 2.33
CA LEU A 66 -1.06 -19.00 3.45
C LEU A 66 -1.15 -19.70 4.80
N ALA A 67 -1.69 -20.93 4.84
CA ALA A 67 -1.94 -21.74 6.04
C ALA A 67 -2.67 -20.94 7.14
N ARG A 68 -3.68 -20.15 6.73
CA ARG A 68 -4.38 -19.17 7.56
C ARG A 68 -5.86 -19.12 7.24
N GLU A 69 -6.63 -18.73 8.24
CA GLU A 69 -8.04 -18.37 8.05
C GLU A 69 -8.13 -17.05 7.28
N LEU A 70 -9.04 -16.98 6.30
CA LEU A 70 -9.29 -15.77 5.52
C LEU A 70 -10.66 -15.21 5.87
N THR A 71 -10.69 -13.92 6.21
CA THR A 71 -11.92 -13.13 6.26
C THR A 71 -11.86 -12.09 5.17
N PHE A 72 -13.00 -11.69 4.62
CA PHE A 72 -12.99 -10.69 3.57
C PHE A 72 -14.22 -9.81 3.54
N GLU A 73 -14.02 -8.62 3.00
CA GLU A 73 -15.09 -7.70 2.61
C GLU A 73 -15.02 -7.43 1.10
N LEU A 74 -16.17 -7.05 0.54
CA LEU A 74 -16.31 -6.81 -0.89
C LEU A 74 -16.20 -5.33 -1.21
N ALA A 75 -15.51 -4.97 -2.29
CA ALA A 75 -15.49 -3.62 -2.86
C ALA A 75 -15.67 -3.66 -4.38
N TYR A 76 -15.96 -2.54 -5.03
CA TYR A 76 -15.95 -2.50 -6.49
C TYR A 76 -14.52 -2.59 -7.03
N ARG A 77 -14.31 -3.38 -8.08
CA ARG A 77 -12.98 -3.56 -8.70
C ARG A 77 -12.36 -2.24 -9.15
N VAL A 78 -13.17 -1.36 -9.74
CA VAL A 78 -12.72 -0.05 -10.22
C VAL A 78 -12.12 0.77 -9.09
N ASP A 79 -12.78 0.79 -7.94
CA ASP A 79 -12.31 1.51 -6.76
C ASP A 79 -11.07 0.83 -6.18
N LEU A 80 -11.15 -0.49 -5.94
CA LEU A 80 -10.12 -1.28 -5.26
C LEU A 80 -8.78 -1.30 -5.99
N SER A 81 -8.79 -1.32 -7.33
CA SER A 81 -7.56 -1.44 -8.14
C SER A 81 -6.52 -0.36 -7.81
N SER A 82 -6.97 0.89 -7.67
CA SER A 82 -6.10 2.03 -7.35
C SER A 82 -5.51 1.92 -5.95
N PHE A 83 -6.23 1.34 -4.99
CA PHE A 83 -5.73 1.10 -3.63
C PHE A 83 -4.72 -0.04 -3.60
N VAL A 84 -4.97 -1.13 -4.33
CA VAL A 84 -4.00 -2.24 -4.47
C VAL A 84 -2.69 -1.70 -5.01
N ASP A 85 -2.73 -0.98 -6.13
CA ASP A 85 -1.52 -0.41 -6.73
C ASP A 85 -0.78 0.54 -5.80
N LEU A 86 -1.49 1.44 -5.13
CA LEU A 86 -0.89 2.38 -4.17
C LEU A 86 -0.22 1.65 -3.01
N HIS A 87 -0.91 0.71 -2.36
CA HIS A 87 -0.42 0.07 -1.15
C HIS A 87 0.76 -0.88 -1.41
N TYR A 88 0.76 -1.61 -2.54
CA TYR A 88 1.90 -2.45 -2.91
C TYR A 88 3.13 -1.63 -3.35
N ARG A 89 2.94 -0.41 -3.86
CA ARG A 89 4.06 0.53 -4.07
C ARG A 89 4.56 1.12 -2.75
N ALA A 90 3.62 1.55 -1.90
CA ALA A 90 3.96 2.26 -0.66
C ALA A 90 4.54 1.36 0.44
N VAL A 91 4.31 0.04 0.40
CA VAL A 91 4.83 -0.88 1.44
C VAL A 91 6.37 -0.90 1.50
N TYR A 92 7.03 -0.60 0.37
CA TYR A 92 8.47 -0.47 0.25
C TYR A 92 8.94 0.99 0.22
N SER A 93 8.11 1.92 0.71
CA SER A 93 8.49 3.33 0.75
C SER A 93 9.06 3.73 2.10
N THR A 94 10.17 4.45 2.05
CA THR A 94 10.83 5.05 3.20
C THR A 94 10.49 6.53 3.30
N ILE A 95 10.34 7.01 4.55
CA ILE A 95 10.03 8.41 4.82
C ILE A 95 11.34 9.22 4.76
N ALA A 96 11.36 10.21 3.88
CA ALA A 96 12.46 11.15 3.71
C ALA A 96 12.11 12.54 4.25
N ASN A 97 13.13 13.40 4.31
CA ASN A 97 13.05 14.78 4.79
C ASN A 97 12.60 14.92 6.26
N CYS A 98 12.75 13.88 7.09
CA CYS A 98 12.54 14.00 8.53
C CYS A 98 13.68 14.83 9.17
N ASP A 99 13.31 15.73 10.08
CA ASP A 99 14.30 16.43 10.93
C ASP A 99 15.08 15.38 11.74
N HIS A 100 16.40 15.52 11.80
CA HIS A 100 17.34 14.63 12.48
C HIS A 100 16.92 14.30 13.93
N ARG A 101 16.21 15.22 14.60
CA ARG A 101 15.68 15.01 15.96
C ARG A 101 14.59 13.94 16.05
N PHE A 102 13.92 13.63 14.95
CA PHE A 102 12.83 12.65 14.88
C PHE A 102 13.18 11.40 14.07
N THR A 103 14.29 11.39 13.35
CA THR A 103 14.70 10.27 12.47
C THR A 103 14.76 8.92 13.20
N ILE A 104 15.18 8.92 14.47
CA ILE A 104 15.30 7.69 15.28
C ILE A 104 13.93 7.13 15.70
N ASN A 105 12.93 7.99 15.87
CA ASN A 105 11.62 7.62 16.40
C ASN A 105 10.53 7.55 15.32
N CYS A 106 10.80 8.03 14.12
CA CYS A 106 9.87 7.92 13.00
C CYS A 106 9.73 6.43 12.64
N PRO A 107 8.51 5.91 12.44
CA PRO A 107 8.30 4.50 12.06
C PRO A 107 9.00 4.10 10.75
N GLY A 108 9.48 5.07 9.97
CA GLY A 108 10.36 4.86 8.83
C GLY A 108 9.64 4.46 7.56
N ARG A 109 8.45 3.86 7.66
CA ARG A 109 7.62 3.42 6.52
C ARG A 109 6.29 4.14 6.47
N TRP A 110 5.87 4.49 5.26
CA TRP A 110 4.61 5.20 5.04
C TRP A 110 3.37 4.38 5.39
N VAL A 111 3.39 3.07 5.09
CA VAL A 111 2.24 2.17 5.37
C VAL A 111 1.97 1.95 6.86
N ASP A 112 2.95 2.23 7.72
CA ASP A 112 2.80 2.10 9.18
C ASP A 112 2.22 3.38 9.81
N LEU A 113 1.98 4.42 9.01
CA LEU A 113 1.37 5.66 9.46
C LEU A 113 -0.17 5.60 9.42
N PRO A 114 -0.86 6.26 10.36
CA PRO A 114 -2.31 6.41 10.34
C PRO A 114 -2.86 6.93 9.01
N ALA A 115 -3.94 6.31 8.55
CA ALA A 115 -4.70 6.76 7.38
C ALA A 115 -5.29 8.16 7.59
N THR A 116 -5.41 8.92 6.50
CA THR A 116 -6.06 10.23 6.46
C THR A 116 -7.13 10.24 5.37
N GLU A 117 -7.88 11.33 5.24
CA GLU A 117 -8.88 11.50 4.19
C GLU A 117 -8.28 11.43 2.78
N ASN A 118 -7.02 11.86 2.62
CA ASN A 118 -6.30 11.73 1.36
C ASN A 118 -5.52 10.42 1.35
N VAL A 119 -5.83 9.55 0.39
CA VAL A 119 -5.24 8.22 0.29
C VAL A 119 -3.71 8.27 0.12
N ARG A 120 -3.15 9.32 -0.50
CA ARG A 120 -1.71 9.49 -0.71
C ARG A 120 -1.02 10.26 0.43
N VAL A 121 -1.77 10.63 1.47
CA VAL A 121 -1.23 11.35 2.62
C VAL A 121 -1.47 10.55 3.90
N ARG A 122 -0.46 10.51 4.75
CA ARG A 122 -0.53 9.92 6.08
C ARG A 122 0.00 10.89 7.11
N PHE A 123 -0.50 10.82 8.33
CA PHE A 123 -0.06 11.71 9.39
C PHE A 123 0.95 11.02 10.29
N CYS A 124 2.15 11.59 10.45
CA CYS A 124 3.14 11.06 11.39
C CYS A 124 2.97 11.68 12.77
N ASN A 125 2.56 10.88 13.75
CA ASN A 125 2.38 11.32 15.14
C ASN A 125 3.67 11.80 15.83
N VAL A 126 4.83 11.36 15.34
CA VAL A 126 6.15 11.68 15.92
C VAL A 126 6.62 13.06 15.49
N CYS A 127 6.64 13.32 14.17
CA CYS A 127 7.05 14.63 13.64
C CYS A 127 5.88 15.62 13.52
N ARG A 128 4.64 15.19 13.77
CA ARG A 128 3.38 15.96 13.71
C ARG A 128 3.19 16.68 12.37
N LYS A 129 3.55 16.00 11.28
CA LYS A 129 3.43 16.52 9.92
C LYS A 129 2.80 15.46 9.01
N ASP A 130 2.18 15.96 7.94
CA ASP A 130 1.70 15.15 6.83
C ASP A 130 2.87 14.61 6.01
N VAL A 131 2.76 13.32 5.66
CA VAL A 131 3.70 12.57 4.85
C VAL A 131 3.04 12.21 3.53
N HIS A 132 3.53 12.82 2.45
CA HIS A 132 3.01 12.65 1.10
C HIS A 132 3.73 11.49 0.41
N PHE A 133 2.98 10.53 -0.13
CA PHE A 133 3.54 9.48 -0.98
C PHE A 133 3.79 10.03 -2.39
N CYS A 134 5.04 10.02 -2.83
CA CYS A 134 5.47 10.53 -4.13
C CYS A 134 5.77 9.37 -5.08
N ASN A 135 5.31 9.48 -6.32
CA ASN A 135 5.61 8.52 -7.39
C ASN A 135 6.71 9.00 -8.36
N THR A 136 7.00 10.31 -8.36
CA THR A 136 7.97 10.91 -9.29
C THR A 136 8.94 11.84 -8.58
N THR A 137 10.10 12.05 -9.19
CA THR A 137 11.11 13.01 -8.71
C THR A 137 10.56 14.43 -8.63
N ASP A 138 9.74 14.82 -9.61
CA ASP A 138 9.11 16.15 -9.65
C ASP A 138 8.19 16.38 -8.43
N GLU A 139 7.43 15.37 -8.03
CA GLU A 139 6.61 15.42 -6.81
C GLU A 139 7.50 15.57 -5.58
N VAL A 140 8.57 14.77 -5.50
CA VAL A 140 9.55 14.82 -4.41
C VAL A 140 10.13 16.24 -4.29
N GLU A 141 10.72 16.78 -5.35
CA GLU A 141 11.32 18.12 -5.33
C GLU A 141 10.31 19.21 -4.92
N SER A 142 9.08 19.12 -5.44
CA SER A 142 8.02 20.09 -5.15
C SER A 142 7.68 20.09 -3.66
N TYR A 143 7.51 18.92 -3.05
CA TYR A 143 7.21 18.80 -1.63
C TYR A 143 8.42 19.12 -0.73
N PHE A 144 9.63 18.81 -1.17
CA PHE A 144 10.86 19.17 -0.47
C PHE A 144 11.01 20.70 -0.35
N ARG A 145 10.76 21.45 -1.43
CA ARG A 145 10.80 22.93 -1.44
C ARG A 145 9.78 23.56 -0.49
N LEU A 146 8.70 22.84 -0.18
CA LEU A 146 7.64 23.27 0.72
C LEU A 146 7.81 22.78 2.18
N ASP A 147 8.96 22.16 2.51
CA ASP A 147 9.25 21.54 3.82
C ASP A 147 8.18 20.50 4.26
N HIS A 148 7.59 19.81 3.28
CA HIS A 148 6.74 18.65 3.51
C HIS A 148 7.59 17.39 3.71
N ARG A 149 7.01 16.41 4.43
CA ARG A 149 7.60 15.08 4.56
C ARG A 149 7.11 14.24 3.41
N VAL A 150 7.99 13.46 2.81
CA VAL A 150 7.66 12.64 1.66
C VAL A 150 8.03 11.20 1.92
N ALA A 151 7.31 10.29 1.27
CA ALA A 151 7.65 8.88 1.20
C ALA A 151 8.01 8.54 -0.23
N ILE A 152 9.19 7.92 -0.40
CA ILE A 152 9.76 7.56 -1.69
C ILE A 152 9.88 6.04 -1.72
N ASN A 153 9.49 5.42 -2.83
CA ASN A 153 9.65 3.98 -3.02
C ASN A 153 11.14 3.61 -3.11
N ASP A 154 11.59 2.67 -2.29
CA ASP A 154 12.99 2.25 -2.23
C ASP A 154 13.50 1.76 -3.61
N ALA A 155 12.64 1.09 -4.37
CA ALA A 155 12.97 0.61 -5.72
C ALA A 155 13.23 1.76 -6.70
N ASP A 156 12.63 2.93 -6.48
CA ASP A 156 12.87 4.10 -7.31
C ASP A 156 14.02 4.96 -6.79
N ALA A 157 14.25 5.00 -5.46
CA ALA A 157 15.42 5.64 -4.86
C ALA A 157 16.75 5.01 -5.34
N GLU A 158 16.79 3.67 -5.51
CA GLU A 158 17.94 2.99 -6.10
C GLU A 158 18.15 3.38 -7.58
N ARG A 159 17.07 3.58 -8.34
CA ARG A 159 17.13 3.98 -9.75
C ARG A 159 17.68 5.38 -9.90
N GLU A 160 17.25 6.31 -9.06
CA GLU A 160 17.79 7.67 -9.00
C GLU A 160 19.29 7.67 -8.69
N THR A 161 19.72 6.84 -7.73
CA THR A 161 21.15 6.66 -7.41
C THR A 161 21.96 6.16 -8.61
N LEU A 162 21.33 5.35 -9.47
CA LEU A 162 21.92 4.82 -10.70
C LEU A 162 21.71 5.73 -11.93
N GLY A 163 21.12 6.93 -11.76
CA GLY A 163 20.81 7.85 -12.84
C GLY A 163 19.74 7.34 -13.82
N LEU A 164 18.91 6.40 -13.38
CA LEU A 164 17.81 5.83 -14.15
C LEU A 164 16.49 6.55 -13.82
N PRO A 165 15.62 6.80 -14.82
CA PRO A 165 14.33 7.44 -14.56
C PRO A 165 13.39 6.52 -13.76
N TYR A 166 12.44 7.13 -13.05
CA TYR A 166 11.46 6.42 -12.22
C TYR A 166 10.62 5.47 -13.09
N ARG A 167 10.10 4.37 -12.52
CA ARG A 167 9.36 3.36 -13.32
C ARG A 167 8.15 3.93 -14.06
N ASP A 168 7.50 4.96 -13.51
CA ASP A 168 6.33 5.59 -14.11
C ASP A 168 6.68 6.59 -15.24
N GLU A 169 7.92 7.06 -15.33
CA GLU A 169 8.39 7.92 -16.43
C GLU A 169 8.69 7.12 -17.71
N MET A 170 8.67 5.79 -17.63
CA MET A 170 8.91 4.88 -18.76
C MET A 170 7.62 4.43 -19.48
N ARG A 171 6.44 4.92 -19.07
CA ARG A 171 5.14 4.57 -19.65
C ARG A 171 4.68 5.53 -20.73
#